data_AF-A0A2H4SDF2-F1
#
_entry.id   AF-A0A2H4SDF2-F1
#
_cell.length_a   1.000
_cell.length_b   1.000
_cell.length_c   1.000
_cell.angle_alpha   90.00
_cell.angle_beta   90.00
_cell.angle_gamma   90.00
#
_symmetry.space_group_name_H-M   'P 1'
#
loop_
_entity.id
_entity.type
_entity.pdbx_description
1 polymer ?
#
loop_
_entity_poly.entity_id
_entity_poly.type
_entity_poly.pdbx_seq_one_letter_code
_entity_poly.pdbx_strand_id
1 'polypeptide(L)'
;MALRFLSVQRPSLIAASTLSRLAGLTIQPQFNSAIVQGQRYASVKAQGAYKKKCKRGIPKKLGAKRTGDQFVIPGNILYKQRGTHWWPGENCNMGRDHTIHATATGYVKYYRDPARHPDRKYIGVVFDKADTLPYPAHAERKRRLNMTAHPIRAAAAVPALSPSGIPFEVTRVQAGEPDRLLKLRDDYSYREDNWRIGRLVQTTGLKLKKFRTRKQWLRNRRWRREREIEGQRAAEAKRAQLGEDGFKAGKKMAGKKASKKTKAKK
;
A
#
# COMPACT_ATOMS: atom_id res chain seq x y z
N MET A 1 30.55 12.59 27.96
CA MET A 1 31.19 11.43 28.61
C MET A 1 31.70 11.91 29.96
N ALA A 2 30.94 11.68 31.04
CA ALA A 2 31.35 11.69 32.45
C ALA A 2 30.06 11.64 33.29
N LEU A 3 29.66 10.42 33.66
CA LEU A 3 28.68 10.14 34.71
C LEU A 3 29.34 10.40 36.06
N ARG A 4 28.61 10.96 37.02
CA ARG A 4 28.82 10.70 38.45
C ARG A 4 27.55 10.99 39.25
N PHE A 5 26.88 9.90 39.61
CA PHE A 5 25.99 9.78 40.76
C PHE A 5 26.81 9.80 42.06
N LEU A 6 26.30 10.45 43.10
CA LEU A 6 26.53 10.22 44.55
C LEU A 6 25.51 11.13 45.29
N SER A 7 24.48 10.57 45.94
CA SER A 7 24.40 10.32 47.41
C SER A 7 24.44 11.61 48.24
N VAL A 8 23.70 11.88 49.32
CA VAL A 8 22.83 11.16 50.26
C VAL A 8 22.41 12.25 51.27
N GLN A 9 21.45 11.94 52.15
CA GLN A 9 21.15 12.59 53.44
C GLN A 9 20.25 13.84 53.48
N ARG A 10 19.02 13.59 53.99
CA ARG A 10 18.17 14.57 54.68
C ARG A 10 18.68 14.75 56.12
N PRO A 11 18.75 15.98 56.65
CA PRO A 11 18.95 16.19 58.07
C PRO A 11 17.62 16.24 58.84
N SER A 12 17.75 15.82 60.08
CA SER A 12 16.82 15.61 61.17
C SER A 12 16.19 16.87 61.79
N LEU A 13 14.93 16.70 62.22
CA LEU A 13 14.33 17.00 63.55
C LEU A 13 14.58 18.36 64.23
N ILE A 14 13.53 18.93 64.86
CA ILE A 14 13.46 19.22 66.31
C ILE A 14 12.11 19.84 66.74
N ALA A 15 11.60 19.28 67.86
CA ALA A 15 10.81 19.80 68.99
C ALA A 15 9.48 20.55 68.86
N ALA A 16 8.50 20.02 69.61
CA ALA A 16 7.79 20.63 70.76
C ALA A 16 6.51 19.78 70.99
N SER A 17 5.97 19.50 72.18
CA SER A 17 6.21 19.91 73.56
C SER A 17 5.27 19.07 74.45
N THR A 18 5.78 18.61 75.59
CA THR A 18 5.15 18.52 76.93
C THR A 18 3.67 18.17 77.10
N LEU A 19 3.40 17.16 77.96
CA LEU A 19 2.50 17.16 79.14
C LEU A 19 2.27 15.68 79.56
N SER A 20 3.00 15.16 80.55
CA SER A 20 2.65 15.08 81.97
C SER A 20 1.47 14.13 82.31
N ARG A 21 1.79 12.98 82.92
CA ARG A 21 1.34 12.47 84.24
C ARG A 21 1.27 10.94 84.33
N LEU A 22 2.20 10.42 85.13
CA LEU A 22 2.03 9.50 86.27
C LEU A 22 1.17 8.22 86.15
N ALA A 23 1.90 7.11 86.31
CA ALA A 23 1.71 6.04 87.29
C ALA A 23 0.50 5.09 87.17
N GLY A 24 0.81 3.80 87.00
CA GLY A 24 -0.13 2.69 87.17
C GLY A 24 0.48 1.34 86.76
N LEU A 25 1.32 0.76 87.61
CA LEU A 25 1.73 -0.64 87.54
C LEU A 25 0.61 -1.51 88.15
N THR A 26 -0.02 -2.38 87.35
CA THR A 26 -0.72 -3.58 87.84
C THR A 26 -0.56 -4.73 86.85
N ILE A 27 -0.46 -5.94 87.42
CA ILE A 27 0.20 -7.13 86.90
C ILE A 27 -0.85 -8.15 86.36
N GLN A 28 -0.38 -9.11 85.55
CA GLN A 28 -0.81 -10.53 85.42
C GLN A 28 -1.54 -10.90 84.11
N PRO A 29 -1.60 -12.20 83.74
CA PRO A 29 -0.51 -13.01 83.21
C PRO A 29 -0.88 -13.65 81.85
N GLN A 30 0.07 -14.35 81.24
CA GLN A 30 -0.11 -15.05 79.96
C GLN A 30 -1.05 -16.25 80.07
N PHE A 31 -2.03 -16.33 79.17
CA PHE A 31 -2.69 -17.60 78.84
C PHE A 31 -2.36 -18.00 77.42
N ASN A 32 -1.36 -18.85 77.33
CA ASN A 32 -1.00 -19.61 76.14
C ASN A 32 -2.10 -20.67 75.92
N SER A 33 -3.02 -20.46 74.99
CA SER A 33 -3.96 -21.49 74.52
C SER A 33 -3.54 -21.95 73.13
N ALA A 34 -2.47 -22.74 73.12
CA ALA A 34 -2.04 -23.54 71.98
C ALA A 34 -2.96 -24.77 71.86
N ILE A 35 -4.21 -24.60 71.40
CA ILE A 35 -5.06 -25.62 70.78
C ILE A 35 -6.18 -24.85 70.08
N VAL A 36 -6.13 -24.76 68.75
CA VAL A 36 -7.21 -24.95 67.76
C VAL A 36 -6.58 -24.67 66.40
N GLN A 37 -5.78 -25.62 65.89
CA GLN A 37 -5.58 -25.71 64.45
C GLN A 37 -6.86 -26.31 63.86
N GLY A 38 -7.83 -25.46 63.57
CA GLY A 38 -9.05 -25.88 62.87
C GLY A 38 -8.70 -26.31 61.44
N GLN A 39 -8.66 -27.62 61.18
CA GLN A 39 -8.69 -28.14 59.82
C GLN A 39 -10.01 -27.71 59.18
N ARG A 40 -9.94 -26.78 58.23
CA ARG A 40 -11.11 -26.37 57.46
C ARG A 40 -11.37 -27.39 56.36
N TYR A 41 -12.36 -28.26 56.53
CA TYR A 41 -12.91 -29.11 55.45
C TYR A 41 -13.80 -28.32 54.48
N ALA A 42 -13.46 -27.06 54.19
CA ALA A 42 -14.22 -26.24 53.26
C ALA A 42 -13.82 -26.61 51.82
N SER A 43 -14.41 -27.65 51.26
CA SER A 43 -14.44 -27.83 49.81
C SER A 43 -15.41 -26.79 49.23
N VAL A 44 -14.86 -25.70 48.70
CA VAL A 44 -15.67 -24.79 47.89
C VAL A 44 -16.16 -25.63 46.71
N LYS A 45 -17.48 -25.81 46.57
CA LYS A 45 -18.08 -26.30 45.33
C LYS A 45 -17.74 -25.30 44.23
N ALA A 46 -16.57 -25.45 43.63
CA ALA A 46 -16.12 -24.64 42.52
C ALA A 46 -16.95 -25.04 41.30
N GLN A 47 -18.15 -24.50 41.19
CA GLN A 47 -18.83 -24.45 39.89
C GLN A 47 -18.05 -23.48 39.00
N GLY A 48 -16.99 -23.99 38.35
CA GLY A 48 -16.17 -23.28 37.37
C GLY A 48 -14.66 -23.45 37.56
N ALA A 49 -13.89 -22.67 36.79
CA ALA A 49 -12.43 -22.66 36.84
C ALA A 49 -11.90 -21.87 38.07
N TYR A 50 -10.73 -22.30 38.60
CA TYR A 50 -10.02 -21.71 39.74
C TYR A 50 -9.87 -20.17 39.67
N LYS A 51 -9.71 -19.61 38.46
CA LYS A 51 -9.79 -18.17 38.18
C LYS A 51 -10.76 -17.94 37.03
N LYS A 52 -11.93 -17.36 37.29
CA LYS A 52 -12.90 -17.03 36.23
C LYS A 52 -12.29 -15.99 35.28
N LYS A 53 -12.01 -16.39 34.04
CA LYS A 53 -11.59 -15.46 32.97
C LYS A 53 -12.78 -14.56 32.62
N CYS A 54 -12.56 -13.25 32.51
CA CYS A 54 -13.59 -12.33 32.02
C CYS A 54 -13.77 -12.54 30.50
N LYS A 55 -14.66 -13.45 30.11
CA LYS A 55 -14.97 -13.77 28.71
C LYS A 55 -15.95 -12.75 28.12
N ARG A 56 -15.52 -11.51 27.89
CA ARG A 56 -16.33 -10.47 27.23
C ARG A 56 -15.59 -9.83 26.07
N GLY A 57 -16.23 -9.76 24.90
CA GLY A 57 -15.70 -9.11 23.71
C GLY A 57 -16.60 -7.95 23.26
N ILE A 58 -16.03 -7.00 22.50
CA ILE A 58 -16.77 -5.86 21.94
C ILE A 58 -17.82 -6.37 20.93
N PRO A 59 -19.08 -5.89 20.99
CA PRO A 59 -20.12 -6.28 20.05
C PRO A 59 -19.74 -5.89 18.61
N LYS A 60 -19.85 -6.84 17.68
CA LYS A 60 -19.44 -6.66 16.28
C LYS A 60 -20.49 -5.96 15.41
N LYS A 61 -21.70 -5.75 15.96
CA LYS A 61 -22.84 -5.05 15.31
C LYS A 61 -23.14 -5.60 13.90
N LEU A 62 -23.16 -6.93 13.77
CA LEU A 62 -23.52 -7.63 12.52
C LEU A 62 -25.03 -7.50 12.23
N GLY A 63 -25.50 -8.06 11.12
CA GLY A 63 -26.89 -8.05 10.70
C GLY A 63 -27.27 -6.91 9.76
N ALA A 64 -28.58 -6.78 9.52
CA ALA A 64 -29.15 -5.75 8.65
C ALA A 64 -28.85 -4.34 9.19
N LYS A 65 -28.63 -3.41 8.25
CA LYS A 65 -28.45 -1.98 8.49
C LYS A 65 -29.48 -1.15 7.74
N ARG A 66 -30.06 -1.74 6.70
CA ARG A 66 -31.21 -1.22 5.97
C ARG A 66 -32.26 -2.31 5.86
N THR A 67 -33.53 -1.96 6.00
CA THR A 67 -34.66 -2.89 5.85
C THR A 67 -35.20 -2.86 4.42
N GLY A 68 -36.14 -3.75 4.09
CA GLY A 68 -36.86 -3.68 2.83
C GLY A 68 -37.53 -2.32 2.62
N ASP A 69 -37.57 -1.87 1.37
CA ASP A 69 -38.18 -0.62 0.91
C ASP A 69 -37.58 0.67 1.49
N GLN A 70 -36.43 0.58 2.14
CA GLN A 70 -35.72 1.74 2.66
C GLN A 70 -34.88 2.41 1.58
N PHE A 71 -34.93 3.75 1.55
CA PHE A 71 -34.13 4.56 0.63
C PHE A 71 -32.64 4.50 0.97
N VAL A 72 -31.80 4.35 -0.07
CA VAL A 72 -30.34 4.26 0.05
C VAL A 72 -29.63 5.02 -1.07
N ILE A 73 -28.41 5.44 -0.78
CA ILE A 73 -27.47 6.15 -1.66
C ILE A 73 -26.25 5.25 -1.87
N PRO A 74 -25.50 5.38 -2.99
CA PRO A 74 -24.26 4.63 -3.20
C PRO A 74 -23.31 4.69 -2.00
N GLY A 75 -22.75 3.55 -1.62
CA GLY A 75 -21.84 3.40 -0.49
C GLY A 75 -22.51 3.01 0.83
N ASN A 76 -23.84 3.20 0.98
CA ASN A 76 -24.55 2.79 2.18
C ASN A 76 -24.42 1.28 2.43
N ILE A 77 -24.15 0.92 3.68
CA ILE A 77 -24.12 -0.49 4.12
C ILE A 77 -25.55 -1.00 4.24
N LEU A 78 -25.84 -2.12 3.59
CA LEU A 78 -27.14 -2.81 3.65
C LEU A 78 -27.15 -3.91 4.70
N TYR A 79 -26.10 -4.73 4.73
CA TYR A 79 -25.99 -5.88 5.62
C TYR A 79 -24.53 -6.18 5.98
N LYS A 80 -24.23 -6.34 7.28
CA LYS A 80 -22.91 -6.77 7.77
C LYS A 80 -22.95 -8.23 8.19
N GLN A 81 -22.05 -9.05 7.67
CA GLN A 81 -22.09 -10.50 7.89
C GLN A 81 -20.70 -11.13 8.05
N ARG A 82 -20.69 -12.43 8.38
CA ARG A 82 -19.51 -13.30 8.33
C ARG A 82 -19.84 -14.41 7.33
N GLY A 83 -19.07 -14.49 6.26
CA GLY A 83 -19.47 -15.25 5.08
C GLY A 83 -20.69 -14.65 4.37
N THR A 84 -21.20 -15.36 3.37
CA THR A 84 -22.27 -14.88 2.47
C THR A 84 -23.64 -15.49 2.81
N HIS A 85 -24.24 -15.03 3.91
CA HIS A 85 -25.64 -15.38 4.22
C HIS A 85 -26.62 -14.77 3.21
N TRP A 86 -26.33 -13.53 2.82
CA TRP A 86 -26.94 -12.83 1.71
C TRP A 86 -25.90 -12.58 0.63
N TRP A 87 -26.32 -12.68 -0.61
CA TRP A 87 -25.50 -12.42 -1.80
C TRP A 87 -25.85 -11.04 -2.39
N PRO A 88 -24.89 -10.37 -3.05
CA PRO A 88 -25.17 -9.13 -3.76
C PRO A 88 -26.08 -9.41 -4.97
N GLY A 89 -27.24 -8.77 -4.99
CA GLY A 89 -28.20 -8.78 -6.09
C GLY A 89 -28.05 -7.56 -7.01
N GLU A 90 -29.16 -7.10 -7.58
CA GLU A 90 -29.18 -5.96 -8.49
C GLU A 90 -28.68 -4.67 -7.81
N ASN A 91 -27.83 -3.87 -8.48
CA ASN A 91 -27.28 -2.60 -7.99
C ASN A 91 -26.61 -2.66 -6.60
N CYS A 92 -26.08 -3.82 -6.21
CA CYS A 92 -25.35 -4.04 -4.97
C CYS A 92 -23.94 -4.57 -5.25
N ASN A 93 -23.01 -4.25 -4.35
CA ASN A 93 -21.66 -4.82 -4.36
C ASN A 93 -21.30 -5.41 -3.00
N MET A 94 -20.31 -6.29 -2.96
CA MET A 94 -19.82 -6.96 -1.75
C MET A 94 -18.38 -6.54 -1.44
N GLY A 95 -18.14 -6.11 -0.20
CA GLY A 95 -16.82 -5.74 0.30
C GLY A 95 -15.96 -6.95 0.68
N ARG A 96 -14.71 -6.69 1.09
CA ARG A 96 -13.74 -7.72 1.51
C ARG A 96 -14.25 -8.60 2.67
N ASP A 97 -15.00 -8.02 3.59
CA ASP A 97 -15.56 -8.71 4.75
C ASP A 97 -16.99 -9.24 4.50
N HIS A 98 -17.37 -9.38 3.23
CA HIS A 98 -18.70 -9.80 2.77
C HIS A 98 -19.84 -8.84 3.17
N THR A 99 -19.52 -7.62 3.57
CA THR A 99 -20.52 -6.56 3.78
C THR A 99 -21.13 -6.16 2.44
N ILE A 100 -22.47 -6.06 2.38
CA ILE A 100 -23.17 -5.65 1.15
C ILE A 100 -23.41 -4.14 1.18
N HIS A 101 -23.08 -3.48 0.07
CA HIS A 101 -23.21 -2.05 -0.14
C HIS A 101 -24.11 -1.73 -1.33
N ALA A 102 -24.84 -0.61 -1.26
CA ALA A 102 -25.57 -0.08 -2.40
C ALA A 102 -24.61 0.55 -3.43
N THR A 103 -24.82 0.29 -4.72
CA THR A 103 -24.05 0.91 -5.82
C THR A 103 -24.82 2.04 -6.50
N ALA A 104 -26.15 2.04 -6.39
CA ALA A 104 -27.03 3.06 -6.96
C ALA A 104 -27.94 3.68 -5.89
N THR A 105 -28.52 4.85 -6.20
CA THR A 105 -29.59 5.44 -5.41
C THR A 105 -30.90 4.71 -5.68
N GLY A 106 -31.64 4.35 -4.63
CA GLY A 106 -32.86 3.56 -4.77
C GLY A 106 -33.39 2.99 -3.45
N TYR A 107 -34.14 1.91 -3.54
CA TYR A 107 -34.81 1.23 -2.43
C TYR A 107 -34.34 -0.22 -2.31
N VAL A 108 -34.08 -0.67 -1.08
CA VAL A 108 -33.56 -2.02 -0.80
C VAL A 108 -34.66 -3.07 -0.96
N LYS A 109 -34.37 -4.17 -1.65
CA LYS A 109 -35.25 -5.34 -1.76
C LYS A 109 -34.50 -6.61 -1.39
N TYR A 110 -35.11 -7.43 -0.56
CA TYR A 110 -34.64 -8.77 -0.20
C TYR A 110 -35.42 -9.78 -1.04
N TYR A 111 -34.73 -10.65 -1.77
CA TYR A 111 -35.38 -11.58 -2.69
C TYR A 111 -34.60 -12.89 -2.86
N ARG A 112 -35.23 -13.87 -3.50
CA ARG A 112 -34.61 -15.12 -3.97
C ARG A 112 -34.72 -15.16 -5.48
N ASP A 113 -33.71 -15.71 -6.13
CA ASP A 113 -33.65 -15.81 -7.58
C ASP A 113 -33.29 -17.25 -7.98
N PRO A 114 -34.29 -18.13 -8.12
CA PRO A 114 -34.06 -19.53 -8.43
C PRO A 114 -33.49 -19.72 -9.84
N ALA A 115 -33.76 -18.79 -10.77
CA ALA A 115 -33.22 -18.82 -12.13
C ALA A 115 -31.71 -18.59 -12.14
N ARG A 116 -31.21 -17.74 -11.23
CA ARG A 116 -29.77 -17.51 -11.06
C ARG A 116 -29.09 -18.56 -10.19
N HIS A 117 -29.66 -18.88 -9.03
CA HIS A 117 -29.17 -19.94 -8.16
C HIS A 117 -30.26 -20.41 -7.19
N PRO A 118 -30.56 -21.73 -7.10
CA PRO A 118 -31.73 -22.24 -6.39
C PRO A 118 -31.75 -21.89 -4.89
N ASP A 119 -30.62 -22.05 -4.19
CA ASP A 119 -30.61 -21.94 -2.72
C ASP A 119 -30.19 -20.57 -2.18
N ARG A 120 -29.77 -19.63 -3.05
CA ARG A 120 -29.18 -18.36 -2.60
C ARG A 120 -30.23 -17.29 -2.37
N LYS A 121 -29.93 -16.43 -1.39
CA LYS A 121 -30.73 -15.26 -1.05
C LYS A 121 -29.97 -14.00 -1.41
N TYR A 122 -30.65 -13.01 -1.97
CA TYR A 122 -30.04 -11.81 -2.52
C TYR A 122 -30.58 -10.54 -1.87
N ILE A 123 -29.74 -9.50 -1.84
CA ILE A 123 -30.13 -8.13 -1.51
C ILE A 123 -29.84 -7.28 -2.73
N GLY A 124 -30.87 -6.63 -3.27
CA GLY A 124 -30.76 -5.71 -4.39
C GLY A 124 -31.23 -4.31 -4.02
N VAL A 125 -30.92 -3.35 -4.87
CA VAL A 125 -31.43 -1.98 -4.82
C VAL A 125 -32.14 -1.68 -6.13
N VAL A 126 -33.36 -1.17 -6.02
CA VAL A 126 -34.19 -0.81 -7.16
C VAL A 126 -34.37 0.70 -7.24
N PHE A 127 -34.47 1.25 -8.45
CA PHE A 127 -34.63 2.68 -8.68
C PHE A 127 -35.96 3.22 -8.15
N ASP A 128 -37.04 2.50 -8.44
CA ASP A 128 -38.39 2.86 -8.06
C ASP A 128 -38.89 1.93 -6.96
N LYS A 129 -39.63 2.48 -5.98
CA LYS A 129 -40.04 1.71 -4.80
C LYS A 129 -41.03 0.58 -5.14
N ALA A 130 -41.84 0.79 -6.18
CA ALA A 130 -42.89 -0.11 -6.62
C ALA A 130 -42.36 -1.39 -7.29
N ASP A 131 -41.13 -1.34 -7.81
CA ASP A 131 -40.54 -2.47 -8.52
C ASP A 131 -40.22 -3.64 -7.59
N THR A 132 -40.36 -4.85 -8.14
CA THR A 132 -40.11 -6.12 -7.45
C THR A 132 -38.95 -6.86 -8.11
N LEU A 133 -38.03 -7.39 -7.28
CA LEU A 133 -36.97 -8.30 -7.72
C LEU A 133 -37.37 -9.76 -7.45
N PRO A 134 -36.91 -10.73 -8.24
CA PRO A 134 -36.00 -10.61 -9.39
C PRO A 134 -36.69 -10.08 -10.66
N TYR A 135 -35.94 -9.37 -11.50
CA TYR A 135 -36.43 -9.02 -12.83
C TYR A 135 -36.45 -10.25 -13.76
N PRO A 136 -37.40 -10.33 -14.70
CA PRO A 136 -37.40 -11.42 -15.67
C PRO A 136 -36.18 -11.29 -16.61
N ALA A 137 -35.58 -12.44 -16.96
CA ALA A 137 -34.30 -12.51 -17.67
C ALA A 137 -34.31 -11.83 -19.06
N HIS A 138 -35.47 -11.77 -19.72
CA HIS A 138 -35.63 -11.19 -21.06
C HIS A 138 -36.12 -9.74 -21.07
N ALA A 139 -36.43 -9.15 -19.91
CA ALA A 139 -36.80 -7.74 -19.88
C ALA A 139 -35.57 -6.83 -20.01
N GLU A 140 -35.83 -5.62 -20.50
CA GLU A 140 -34.82 -4.58 -20.58
C GLU A 140 -34.29 -4.23 -19.18
N ARG A 141 -32.97 -4.02 -19.10
CA ARG A 141 -32.35 -3.63 -17.85
C ARG A 141 -32.68 -2.18 -17.52
N LYS A 142 -33.42 -1.95 -16.45
CA LYS A 142 -33.61 -0.60 -15.88
C LYS A 142 -32.26 -0.03 -15.44
N ARG A 143 -31.91 1.19 -15.86
CA ARG A 143 -30.66 1.90 -15.51
C ARG A 143 -30.94 3.40 -15.34
N ARG A 144 -30.15 4.09 -14.52
CA ARG A 144 -30.17 5.57 -14.41
C ARG A 144 -28.91 6.17 -15.00
N LEU A 145 -29.07 7.31 -15.69
CA LEU A 145 -27.95 8.06 -16.29
C LEU A 145 -27.10 8.75 -15.22
N ASN A 146 -27.71 9.28 -14.15
CA ASN A 146 -27.04 9.96 -13.03
C ASN A 146 -26.03 11.04 -13.46
N MET A 147 -26.34 11.78 -14.53
CA MET A 147 -25.52 12.89 -15.01
C MET A 147 -26.37 14.16 -15.11
N THR A 148 -25.75 15.30 -14.85
CA THR A 148 -26.34 16.64 -15.03
C THR A 148 -25.71 17.32 -16.23
N ALA A 149 -26.52 18.00 -17.04
CA ALA A 149 -26.03 18.75 -18.19
C ALA A 149 -25.27 19.99 -17.70
N HIS A 150 -24.00 20.10 -18.07
CA HIS A 150 -23.20 21.30 -17.85
C HIS A 150 -22.62 21.78 -19.18
N PRO A 151 -22.66 23.10 -19.47
CA PRO A 151 -22.03 23.62 -20.67
C PRO A 151 -20.52 23.38 -20.62
N ILE A 152 -19.94 23.01 -21.76
CA ILE A 152 -18.49 22.82 -21.86
C ILE A 152 -17.83 24.19 -21.72
N ARG A 153 -17.01 24.36 -20.68
CA ARG A 153 -16.22 25.59 -20.50
C ARG A 153 -15.16 25.65 -21.60
N ALA A 154 -15.25 26.64 -22.48
CA ALA A 154 -14.17 26.97 -23.40
C ALA A 154 -12.90 27.29 -22.60
N ALA A 155 -11.76 26.70 -22.99
CA ALA A 155 -10.49 26.99 -22.34
C ALA A 155 -10.14 28.46 -22.58
N ALA A 156 -9.92 29.22 -21.50
CA ALA A 156 -9.41 30.57 -21.61
C ALA A 156 -8.00 30.52 -22.20
N ALA A 157 -7.71 31.42 -23.15
CA ALA A 157 -6.35 31.59 -23.64
C ALA A 157 -5.45 31.97 -22.47
N VAL A 158 -4.43 31.15 -22.20
CA VAL A 158 -3.42 31.50 -21.19
C VAL A 158 -2.57 32.61 -21.79
N PRO A 159 -2.48 33.80 -21.16
CA PRO A 159 -1.64 34.88 -21.68
C PRO A 159 -0.19 34.40 -21.73
N ALA A 160 0.56 34.83 -22.74
CA ALA A 160 1.96 34.43 -22.89
C ALA A 160 2.86 35.06 -21.79
N LEU A 161 2.47 36.25 -21.32
CA LEU A 161 3.20 37.02 -20.31
C LEU A 161 2.41 37.07 -19.00
N SER A 162 3.15 37.07 -17.89
CA SER A 162 2.62 37.35 -16.56
C SER A 162 2.28 38.83 -16.41
N PRO A 163 1.52 39.21 -15.37
CA PRO A 163 1.23 40.62 -15.08
C PRO A 163 2.49 41.49 -14.94
N SER A 164 3.61 40.88 -14.52
CA SER A 164 4.92 41.55 -14.40
C SER A 164 5.69 41.62 -15.74
N GLY A 165 5.08 41.22 -16.86
CA GLY A 165 5.70 41.19 -18.19
C GLY A 165 6.68 40.03 -18.43
N ILE A 166 6.73 39.04 -17.53
CA ILE A 166 7.65 37.91 -17.61
C ILE A 166 6.96 36.75 -18.35
N PRO A 167 7.56 36.13 -19.38
CA PRO A 167 6.98 34.98 -20.06
C PRO A 167 6.63 33.82 -19.12
N PHE A 168 5.46 33.21 -19.27
CA PHE A 168 5.11 32.03 -18.46
C PHE A 168 5.88 30.77 -18.87
N GLU A 169 6.24 30.67 -20.15
CA GLU A 169 6.97 29.55 -20.71
C GLU A 169 8.11 30.06 -21.59
N VAL A 170 9.31 29.50 -21.40
CA VAL A 170 10.51 29.78 -22.18
C VAL A 170 11.09 28.47 -22.68
N THR A 171 11.23 28.31 -23.99
CA THR A 171 11.84 27.12 -24.59
C THR A 171 13.35 27.33 -24.75
N ARG A 172 14.14 26.51 -24.07
CA ARG A 172 15.58 26.40 -24.26
C ARG A 172 15.86 25.40 -25.37
N VAL A 173 16.37 25.90 -26.49
CA VAL A 173 16.82 25.10 -27.64
C VAL A 173 18.33 24.97 -27.57
N GLN A 174 18.86 23.76 -27.43
CA GLN A 174 20.29 23.47 -27.50
C GLN A 174 20.57 22.39 -28.54
N ALA A 175 21.58 22.61 -29.38
CA ALA A 175 21.96 21.65 -30.41
C ALA A 175 22.34 20.29 -29.79
N GLY A 176 21.64 19.22 -30.19
CA GLY A 176 21.87 17.86 -29.70
C GLY A 176 21.11 17.48 -28.43
N GLU A 177 20.35 18.40 -27.84
CA GLU A 177 19.47 18.18 -26.69
C GLU A 177 18.01 18.38 -27.12
N PRO A 178 17.02 17.66 -26.55
CA PRO A 178 15.62 17.97 -26.82
C PRO A 178 15.28 19.39 -26.37
N ASP A 179 14.29 20.00 -27.02
CA ASP A 179 13.73 21.27 -26.59
C ASP A 179 13.23 21.16 -25.15
N ARG A 180 13.77 22.02 -24.28
CA ARG A 180 13.45 22.05 -22.85
C ARG A 180 12.57 23.24 -22.56
N LEU A 181 11.33 22.99 -22.14
CA LEU A 181 10.41 24.06 -21.76
C LEU A 181 10.53 24.38 -20.27
N LEU A 182 10.99 25.60 -19.99
CA LEU A 182 11.10 26.18 -18.67
C LEU A 182 9.81 26.93 -18.37
N LYS A 183 9.19 26.61 -17.23
CA LYS A 183 7.97 27.30 -16.78
C LYS A 183 8.31 28.26 -15.65
N LEU A 184 7.73 29.45 -15.68
CA LEU A 184 7.81 30.44 -14.61
C LEU A 184 7.13 29.89 -13.34
N ARG A 185 7.80 30.08 -12.19
CA ARG A 185 7.33 29.69 -10.86
C ARG A 185 6.90 30.91 -10.06
N ASP A 186 6.33 30.63 -8.89
CA ASP A 186 5.80 31.64 -7.98
C ASP A 186 6.91 32.55 -7.42
N ASP A 187 8.13 32.03 -7.29
CA ASP A 187 9.34 32.77 -6.86
C ASP A 187 10.04 33.49 -8.02
N TYR A 188 9.37 33.64 -9.16
CA TYR A 188 9.91 34.18 -10.42
C TYR A 188 11.09 33.39 -11.01
N SER A 189 11.36 32.19 -10.48
CA SER A 189 12.38 31.30 -11.04
C SER A 189 11.84 30.54 -12.25
N TYR A 190 12.74 30.17 -13.17
CA TYR A 190 12.41 29.31 -14.30
C TYR A 190 12.84 27.88 -14.01
N ARG A 191 11.90 26.94 -14.16
CA ARG A 191 12.20 25.51 -13.96
C ARG A 191 11.35 24.60 -14.83
N GLU A 192 11.96 23.54 -15.36
CA GLU A 192 11.24 22.45 -16.02
C GLU A 192 10.32 21.72 -15.03
N ASP A 193 9.14 21.31 -15.49
CA ASP A 193 8.27 20.44 -14.70
C ASP A 193 8.89 19.04 -14.55
N ASN A 194 8.93 18.48 -13.34
CA ASN A 194 9.48 17.14 -13.08
C ASN A 194 8.82 16.06 -13.96
N TRP A 195 7.52 16.19 -14.27
CA TRP A 195 6.82 15.26 -15.16
C TRP A 195 7.26 15.39 -16.62
N ARG A 196 7.67 16.58 -17.08
CA ARG A 196 8.24 16.80 -18.42
C ARG A 196 9.61 16.14 -18.48
N ILE A 197 10.45 16.36 -17.46
CA ILE A 197 11.77 15.71 -17.33
C ILE A 197 11.64 14.19 -17.45
N GLY A 198 10.69 13.59 -16.72
CA GLY A 198 10.44 12.14 -16.76
C GLY A 198 9.96 11.63 -18.13
N ARG A 199 9.28 12.46 -18.92
CA ARG A 199 8.83 12.14 -20.28
C ARG A 199 9.86 12.44 -21.37
N LEU A 200 10.95 13.17 -21.07
CA LEU A 200 11.99 13.49 -22.06
C LEU A 200 12.55 12.25 -22.75
N VAL A 201 12.61 11.09 -22.08
CA VAL A 201 13.05 9.82 -22.66
C VAL A 201 12.17 9.39 -23.84
N GLN A 202 10.87 9.69 -23.81
CA GLN A 202 9.93 9.38 -24.89
C GLN A 202 10.09 10.34 -26.08
N THR A 203 10.29 11.63 -25.80
CA THR A 203 10.45 12.68 -26.83
C THR A 203 11.82 12.70 -27.49
N THR A 204 12.88 12.32 -26.77
CA THR A 204 14.25 12.27 -27.31
C THR A 204 14.52 11.11 -28.26
N GLY A 205 13.57 10.19 -28.43
CA GLY A 205 13.78 8.98 -29.23
C GLY A 205 14.94 8.10 -28.70
N LEU A 206 15.40 8.34 -27.48
CA LEU A 206 16.48 7.57 -26.85
C LEU A 206 15.97 6.16 -26.56
N LYS A 207 16.33 5.22 -27.44
CA LYS A 207 16.04 3.80 -27.23
C LYS A 207 16.85 3.31 -26.04
N LEU A 208 16.17 3.00 -24.94
CA LEU A 208 16.77 2.23 -23.84
C LEU A 208 17.40 0.96 -24.40
N LYS A 209 18.57 0.58 -23.90
CA LYS A 209 19.20 -0.70 -24.28
C LYS A 209 18.21 -1.81 -23.95
N LYS A 210 17.83 -2.61 -24.95
CA LYS A 210 16.96 -3.77 -24.75
C LYS A 210 17.50 -4.60 -23.59
N PHE A 211 16.66 -4.81 -22.57
CA PHE A 211 16.99 -5.66 -21.44
C PHE A 211 17.35 -7.06 -21.98
N ARG A 212 18.57 -7.52 -21.72
CA ARG A 212 19.02 -8.83 -22.16
C ARG A 212 18.69 -9.85 -21.09
N THR A 213 17.89 -10.84 -21.44
CA THR A 213 17.60 -11.94 -20.51
C THR A 213 18.86 -12.78 -20.27
N ARG A 214 18.96 -13.42 -19.11
CA ARG A 214 20.10 -14.29 -18.74
C ARG A 214 20.37 -15.37 -19.80
N LYS A 215 19.32 -15.97 -20.37
CA LYS A 215 19.43 -16.95 -21.47
C LYS A 215 20.04 -16.35 -22.73
N GLN A 216 19.65 -15.13 -23.10
CA GLN A 216 20.22 -14.43 -24.26
C GLN A 216 21.70 -14.07 -24.03
N TRP A 217 22.09 -13.72 -22.80
CA TRP A 217 23.49 -13.49 -22.46
C TRP A 217 24.32 -14.77 -22.58
N LEU A 218 23.83 -15.90 -22.06
CA LEU A 218 24.52 -17.19 -22.16
C LEU A 218 24.70 -17.64 -23.62
N ARG A 219 23.65 -17.51 -24.46
CA ARG A 219 23.75 -17.79 -25.90
C ARG A 219 24.83 -16.93 -26.58
N ASN A 220 24.87 -15.63 -26.31
CA ASN A 220 25.89 -14.76 -26.88
C ASN A 220 27.29 -14.99 -26.31
N ARG A 221 27.41 -15.48 -25.08
CA ARG A 221 28.70 -15.88 -24.49
C ARG A 221 29.23 -17.14 -25.18
N ARG A 222 28.37 -18.15 -25.35
CA ARG A 222 28.69 -19.39 -26.07
C ARG A 222 29.09 -19.11 -27.51
N TRP A 223 28.26 -18.39 -28.27
CA TRP A 223 28.54 -18.02 -29.66
C TRP A 223 29.86 -17.26 -29.84
N ARG A 224 30.20 -16.33 -28.93
CA ARG A 224 31.50 -15.63 -28.97
C ARG A 224 32.67 -16.59 -28.75
N ARG A 225 32.52 -17.56 -27.84
CA ARG A 225 33.58 -18.52 -27.53
C ARG A 225 33.76 -19.53 -28.65
N GLU A 226 32.68 -20.00 -29.26
CA GLU A 226 32.72 -20.90 -30.41
C GLU A 226 33.44 -20.24 -31.60
N ARG A 227 33.13 -18.98 -31.93
CA ARG A 227 33.85 -18.25 -32.98
C ARG A 227 35.32 -17.97 -32.67
N GLU A 228 35.67 -17.79 -31.41
CA GLU A 228 37.07 -17.61 -31.00
C GLU A 228 37.85 -18.90 -31.19
N ILE A 229 37.28 -20.04 -30.78
CA ILE A 229 37.88 -21.37 -30.97
C ILE A 229 37.98 -21.71 -32.45
N GLU A 230 36.94 -21.47 -33.23
CA GLU A 230 36.93 -21.69 -34.68
C GLU A 230 37.99 -20.82 -35.38
N GLY A 231 38.12 -19.55 -34.99
CA GLY A 231 39.16 -18.65 -35.49
C GLY A 231 40.58 -19.12 -35.13
N GLN A 232 40.77 -19.66 -33.91
CA GLN A 232 42.04 -20.25 -33.49
C GLN A 232 42.37 -21.49 -34.32
N ARG A 233 41.43 -22.42 -34.49
CA ARG A 233 41.58 -23.62 -35.32
C ARG A 233 41.87 -23.29 -36.78
N ALA A 234 41.17 -22.30 -37.35
CA ALA A 234 41.43 -21.85 -38.71
C ALA A 234 42.81 -21.18 -38.85
N ALA A 235 43.27 -20.45 -37.83
CA ALA A 235 44.62 -19.86 -37.80
C ALA A 235 45.70 -20.95 -37.66
N GLU A 236 45.47 -21.97 -36.84
CA GLU A 236 46.34 -23.14 -36.69
C GLU A 236 46.41 -23.96 -37.99
N ALA A 237 45.27 -24.20 -38.64
CA ALA A 237 45.24 -24.89 -39.94
C ALA A 237 45.98 -24.11 -41.04
N LYS A 238 45.82 -22.77 -41.07
CA LYS A 238 46.60 -21.92 -41.98
C LYS A 238 48.10 -21.91 -41.67
N ARG A 239 48.48 -21.95 -40.39
CA ARG A 239 49.89 -22.09 -39.97
C ARG A 239 50.48 -23.43 -40.41
N ALA A 240 49.74 -24.52 -40.25
CA ALA A 240 50.17 -25.84 -40.66
C ALA A 240 50.36 -25.96 -42.19
N GLN A 241 49.55 -25.26 -42.99
CA GLN A 241 49.65 -25.26 -44.45
C GLN A 241 50.81 -24.41 -45.02
N LEU A 242 51.14 -23.29 -44.36
CA LEU A 242 52.16 -22.35 -44.84
C LEU A 242 53.58 -22.67 -44.35
N GLY A 243 53.74 -23.63 -43.42
CA GLY A 243 55.01 -23.87 -42.72
C GLY A 243 55.42 -22.69 -41.83
N GLU A 244 56.37 -22.89 -40.90
CA GLU A 244 56.74 -21.88 -39.90
C GLU A 244 57.29 -20.57 -40.52
N ASP A 245 57.85 -20.63 -41.73
CA ASP A 245 58.51 -19.49 -42.38
C ASP A 245 57.57 -18.60 -43.23
N GLY A 246 56.35 -19.06 -43.54
CA GLY A 246 55.38 -18.31 -44.36
C GLY A 246 54.38 -17.46 -43.55
N PHE A 247 54.28 -17.67 -42.23
CA PHE A 247 53.24 -17.03 -41.41
C PHE A 247 53.67 -15.64 -40.93
N LYS A 248 53.47 -14.61 -41.76
CA LYS A 248 53.48 -13.23 -41.26
C LYS A 248 52.30 -13.05 -40.31
N ALA A 249 52.56 -13.02 -39.01
CA ALA A 249 51.59 -12.64 -37.99
C ALA A 249 50.99 -11.29 -38.41
N GLY A 250 49.73 -11.30 -38.86
CA GLY A 250 49.05 -10.09 -39.25
C GLY A 250 49.19 -9.07 -38.13
N LYS A 251 49.80 -7.92 -38.44
CA LYS A 251 49.93 -6.78 -37.53
C LYS A 251 48.64 -6.71 -36.74
N LYS A 252 48.69 -6.91 -35.42
CA LYS A 252 47.56 -6.53 -34.55
C LYS A 252 47.28 -5.09 -34.94
N MET A 253 46.20 -4.85 -35.67
CA MET A 253 45.67 -3.52 -35.90
C MET A 253 45.29 -3.03 -34.50
N ALA A 254 46.24 -2.45 -33.79
CA ALA A 254 46.02 -1.47 -32.76
C ALA A 254 45.42 -0.24 -33.44
N GLY A 255 44.20 -0.41 -33.93
CA GLY A 255 43.52 0.52 -34.82
C GLY A 255 42.09 0.68 -34.37
N LYS A 256 41.78 1.87 -33.84
CA LYS A 256 40.44 2.46 -33.69
C LYS A 256 39.57 2.05 -32.49
N LYS A 257 40.14 1.63 -31.35
CA LYS A 257 39.41 1.74 -30.04
C LYS A 257 39.85 2.90 -29.15
N ALA A 258 41.04 3.45 -29.36
CA ALA A 258 41.48 4.65 -28.64
C ALA A 258 40.86 5.96 -29.20
N SER A 259 40.64 6.07 -30.51
CA SER A 259 40.13 7.33 -31.12
C SER A 259 38.62 7.56 -31.00
N LYS A 260 37.83 6.55 -30.58
CA LYS A 260 36.38 6.72 -30.33
C LYS A 260 36.07 7.22 -28.91
N LYS A 261 37.03 7.18 -27.99
CA LYS A 261 36.86 7.71 -26.62
C LYS A 261 37.11 9.22 -26.53
N THR A 262 37.88 9.80 -27.46
CA THR A 262 38.15 11.25 -27.51
C THR A 262 37.07 12.05 -28.27
N LYS A 263 36.31 11.43 -29.19
CA LYS A 263 35.19 12.10 -29.89
C LYS A 263 33.85 12.12 -29.14
N ALA A 264 33.78 11.57 -27.93
CA ALA A 264 32.59 11.57 -27.08
C ALA A 264 32.67 12.59 -25.92
N LYS A 265 33.64 13.50 -25.98
CA LYS A 265 33.79 14.67 -25.09
C LYS A 265 33.92 15.93 -25.95
N LYS A 266 32.82 16.34 -26.56
CA LYS A 266 32.48 17.72 -26.90
C LYS A 266 30.97 17.77 -27.07
#